data_AF-A0A8H7D2J8-F1
#
_entry.id   AF-A0A8H7D2J8-F1
#
_cell.length_a   1.000
_cell.length_b   1.000
_cell.length_c   1.000
_cell.angle_alpha   90.00
_cell.angle_beta   90.00
_cell.angle_gamma   90.00
#
_symmetry.space_group_name_H-M   'P 1'
#
loop_
_entity.id
_entity.type
_entity.pdbx_description
1 polymer ?
#
loop_
_entity_poly.entity_id
_entity_poly.type
_entity_poly.pdbx_seq_one_letter_code
_entity_poly.pdbx_strand_id
1 'polypeptide(L)'
;MLHNNSAETRLGNLKICFTVVTETLGVLVQTVDAPFMKTIHLTTQSISQMIGNIKKNKQDCAELLEQVYSLLNSIITVFLESETGCDLPLSTMDNIGQLAGTLHNIHDYIKGQREGHHIKNLFRQSELSMLLKNSRSGLQAAYHAFHMNSTDFVNGMTQMRRDVEERHQQVLSFIAELSEDSNYGYASSVSSLFYL
;
A
#
# COMPACT_ATOMS: atom_id res chain seq x y z
N MET A 1 -30.67 20.02 5.52
CA MET A 1 -30.43 18.97 4.51
C MET A 1 -29.12 19.15 3.72
N LEU A 2 -28.17 20.00 4.15
CA LEU A 2 -26.96 20.33 3.36
C LEU A 2 -25.72 19.44 3.64
N HIS A 3 -25.71 18.61 4.68
CA HIS A 3 -24.53 17.78 5.01
C HIS A 3 -24.41 16.47 4.20
N ASN A 4 -25.49 15.97 3.58
CA ASN A 4 -25.44 14.69 2.86
C ASN A 4 -24.71 14.75 1.51
N ASN A 5 -24.68 15.92 0.85
CA ASN A 5 -24.04 16.07 -0.46
C ASN A 5 -22.51 15.93 -0.40
N SER A 6 -21.88 16.27 0.74
CA SER A 6 -20.43 16.12 0.92
C SER A 6 -20.03 14.63 1.02
N ALA A 7 -20.71 13.86 1.86
CA ALA A 7 -20.40 12.45 2.05
C ALA A 7 -20.64 11.61 0.78
N GLU A 8 -21.72 11.90 0.05
CA GLU A 8 -22.05 11.19 -1.19
C GLU A 8 -21.03 11.46 -2.30
N THR A 9 -20.60 12.72 -2.44
CA THR A 9 -19.52 13.09 -3.37
C THR A 9 -18.20 12.41 -2.99
N ARG A 10 -17.86 12.40 -1.69
CA ARG A 10 -16.66 11.71 -1.17
C ARG A 10 -16.68 10.22 -1.48
N LEU A 11 -17.80 9.54 -1.23
CA LEU A 11 -17.96 8.12 -1.58
C LEU A 11 -17.84 7.87 -3.09
N GLY A 12 -18.36 8.78 -3.92
CA GLY A 12 -18.17 8.75 -5.37
C GLY A 12 -16.70 8.79 -5.78
N ASN A 13 -15.93 9.73 -5.21
CA ASN A 13 -14.49 9.84 -5.46
C ASN A 13 -13.73 8.61 -4.95
N LEU A 14 -14.05 8.14 -3.73
CA LEU A 14 -13.44 6.96 -3.14
C LEU A 14 -13.68 5.71 -3.98
N LYS A 15 -14.85 5.55 -4.60
CA LYS A 15 -15.10 4.45 -5.54
C LYS A 15 -14.06 4.43 -6.67
N ILE A 16 -13.75 5.59 -7.26
CA ILE A 16 -12.76 5.70 -8.33
C ILE A 16 -11.37 5.35 -7.79
N CYS A 17 -10.99 5.95 -6.65
CA CYS A 17 -9.70 5.69 -5.99
C CYS A 17 -9.50 4.21 -5.66
N PHE A 18 -10.52 3.53 -5.12
CA PHE A 18 -10.46 2.12 -4.78
C PHE A 18 -10.39 1.21 -6.00
N THR A 19 -10.98 1.59 -7.14
CA THR A 19 -10.79 0.84 -8.40
C THR A 19 -9.31 0.83 -8.78
N VAL A 20 -8.66 1.99 -8.81
CA VAL A 20 -7.23 2.12 -9.15
C VAL A 20 -6.37 1.31 -8.17
N VAL A 21 -6.58 1.47 -6.86
CA VAL A 21 -5.84 0.72 -5.83
C VAL A 21 -6.04 -0.79 -5.97
N THR A 22 -7.25 -1.24 -6.28
CA THR A 22 -7.53 -2.66 -6.49
C THR A 22 -6.76 -3.21 -7.69
N GLU A 23 -6.73 -2.48 -8.80
CA GLU A 23 -5.97 -2.85 -10.00
C GLU A 23 -4.47 -2.94 -9.70
N THR A 24 -3.91 -1.95 -9.02
CA THR A 24 -2.49 -1.95 -8.62
C THR A 24 -2.16 -3.12 -7.69
N LEU A 25 -2.99 -3.39 -6.68
CA LEU A 25 -2.83 -4.57 -5.82
C LEU A 25 -2.92 -5.88 -6.62
N GLY A 26 -3.76 -5.92 -7.65
CA GLY A 26 -3.88 -7.08 -8.53
C GLY A 26 -2.58 -7.38 -9.29
N VAL A 27 -1.88 -6.33 -9.74
CA VAL A 27 -0.54 -6.45 -10.33
C VAL A 27 0.47 -6.93 -9.28
N LEU A 28 0.48 -6.31 -8.09
CA LEU A 28 1.41 -6.67 -7.01
C LEU A 28 1.27 -8.15 -6.59
N VAL A 29 0.05 -8.68 -6.50
CA VAL A 29 -0.18 -10.09 -6.15
C VAL A 29 0.43 -11.07 -7.16
N GLN A 30 0.63 -10.64 -8.41
CA GLN A 30 1.27 -11.47 -9.43
C GLN A 30 2.81 -11.39 -9.38
N THR A 31 3.36 -10.32 -8.81
CA THR A 31 4.80 -10.04 -8.81
C THR A 31 5.48 -10.27 -7.46
N VAL A 32 4.70 -10.31 -6.37
CA VAL A 32 5.18 -10.39 -4.99
C VAL A 32 4.68 -11.69 -4.35
N ASP A 33 5.59 -12.51 -3.82
CA ASP A 33 5.23 -13.73 -3.06
C ASP A 33 4.89 -13.39 -1.60
N ALA A 34 3.75 -12.73 -1.40
CA ALA A 34 3.25 -12.35 -0.09
C ALA A 34 1.83 -12.92 0.15
N PRO A 35 1.65 -13.90 1.05
CA PRO A 35 0.37 -14.61 1.20
C PRO A 35 -0.79 -13.69 1.63
N PHE A 36 -0.50 -12.61 2.34
CA PHE A 36 -1.51 -11.65 2.81
C PHE A 36 -2.00 -10.72 1.69
N MET A 37 -1.18 -10.48 0.67
CA MET A 37 -1.50 -9.52 -0.41
C MET A 37 -2.71 -9.96 -1.23
N LYS A 38 -2.86 -11.27 -1.46
CA LYS A 38 -4.03 -11.82 -2.14
C LYS A 38 -5.32 -11.55 -1.34
N THR A 39 -5.27 -11.76 -0.03
CA THR A 39 -6.42 -11.49 0.87
C THR A 39 -6.76 -10.00 0.91
N ILE A 40 -5.75 -9.14 0.98
CA ILE A 40 -5.91 -7.68 0.94
C ILE A 40 -6.54 -7.25 -0.38
N HIS A 41 -6.04 -7.76 -1.52
CA HIS A 41 -6.57 -7.47 -2.84
C HIS A 41 -8.06 -7.86 -2.95
N LEU A 42 -8.41 -9.10 -2.62
CA LEU A 42 -9.79 -9.60 -2.72
C LEU A 42 -10.74 -8.84 -1.78
N THR A 43 -10.30 -8.53 -0.56
CA THR A 43 -11.12 -7.78 0.39
C THR A 43 -11.33 -6.34 -0.08
N THR A 44 -10.28 -5.69 -0.60
CA THR A 44 -10.34 -4.34 -1.17
C THR A 44 -11.25 -4.30 -2.39
N GLN A 45 -11.17 -5.30 -3.27
CA GLN A 45 -12.06 -5.44 -4.42
C GLN A 45 -13.53 -5.54 -3.98
N SER A 46 -13.83 -6.37 -2.98
CA SER A 46 -15.18 -6.51 -2.43
C SER A 46 -15.68 -5.19 -1.84
N ILE A 47 -14.85 -4.49 -1.06
CA ILE A 47 -15.17 -3.17 -0.51
C ILE A 47 -15.49 -2.18 -1.64
N SER A 48 -14.64 -2.09 -2.68
CA SER A 48 -14.82 -1.21 -3.83
C SER A 48 -16.20 -1.38 -4.50
N GLN A 49 -16.61 -2.63 -4.72
CA GLN A 49 -17.92 -2.97 -5.29
C GLN A 49 -19.10 -2.54 -4.41
N MET A 50 -18.89 -2.39 -3.09
CA MET A 50 -19.91 -2.00 -2.14
C MET A 50 -20.08 -0.50 -1.95
N ILE A 51 -19.06 0.33 -2.24
CA ILE A 51 -19.05 1.78 -1.95
C ILE A 51 -20.30 2.48 -2.53
N GLY A 52 -20.62 2.22 -3.80
CA GLY A 52 -21.77 2.84 -4.47
C GLY A 52 -23.14 2.41 -3.94
N ASN A 53 -23.19 1.39 -3.08
CA ASN A 53 -24.42 0.82 -2.52
C ASN A 53 -24.64 1.18 -1.05
N ILE A 54 -23.81 2.06 -0.47
CA ILE A 54 -23.91 2.50 0.92
C ILE A 54 -25.12 3.42 1.09
N LYS A 55 -26.06 3.01 1.94
CA LYS A 55 -27.33 3.74 2.18
C LYS A 55 -27.35 4.46 3.52
N LYS A 56 -26.64 3.95 4.52
CA LYS A 56 -26.62 4.43 5.91
C LYS A 56 -25.20 4.86 6.32
N ASN A 57 -25.11 5.74 7.32
CA ASN A 57 -23.85 6.20 7.91
C ASN A 57 -22.78 6.57 6.86
N LYS A 58 -23.22 7.27 5.79
CA LYS A 58 -22.36 7.62 4.64
C LYS A 58 -21.09 8.35 5.08
N GLN A 59 -21.21 9.24 6.09
CA GLN A 59 -20.08 9.99 6.63
C GLN A 59 -19.03 9.07 7.29
N ASP A 60 -19.45 8.22 8.24
CA ASP A 60 -18.51 7.29 8.90
C ASP A 60 -17.88 6.34 7.89
N CYS A 61 -18.64 5.89 6.89
CA CYS A 61 -18.10 5.04 5.82
C CYS A 61 -17.05 5.78 5.00
N ALA A 62 -17.30 7.04 4.62
CA ALA A 62 -16.36 7.83 3.85
C ALA A 62 -15.05 8.04 4.63
N GLU A 63 -15.12 8.41 5.90
CA GLU A 63 -13.94 8.60 6.76
C GLU A 63 -13.14 7.30 6.94
N LEU A 64 -13.83 6.18 7.15
CA LEU A 64 -13.19 4.87 7.30
C LEU A 64 -12.49 4.43 6.00
N LEU A 65 -13.16 4.64 4.86
CA LEU A 65 -12.63 4.30 3.54
C LEU A 65 -11.45 5.20 3.14
N GLU A 66 -11.43 6.48 3.51
CA GLU A 66 -10.29 7.36 3.30
C GLU A 66 -9.04 6.87 4.05
N GLN A 67 -9.20 6.44 5.29
CA GLN A 67 -8.10 5.87 6.08
C GLN A 67 -7.58 4.57 5.47
N VAL A 68 -8.48 3.69 5.03
CA VAL A 68 -8.13 2.46 4.31
C VAL A 68 -7.36 2.78 3.04
N TYR A 69 -7.87 3.70 2.23
CA TYR A 69 -7.22 4.11 0.98
C TYR A 69 -5.80 4.63 1.24
N SER A 70 -5.61 5.49 2.24
CA SER A 70 -4.29 5.99 2.62
C SER A 70 -3.34 4.85 2.99
N LEU A 71 -3.78 3.88 3.80
CA LEU A 71 -2.95 2.75 4.22
C LEU A 71 -2.62 1.80 3.07
N LEU A 72 -3.59 1.52 2.19
CA LEU A 72 -3.36 0.68 1.01
C LEU A 72 -2.34 1.32 0.06
N ASN A 73 -2.38 2.63 -0.12
CA ASN A 73 -1.35 3.34 -0.89
C ASN A 73 0.02 3.23 -0.23
N SER A 74 0.13 3.40 1.09
CA SER A 74 1.41 3.21 1.78
C SER A 74 1.98 1.80 1.57
N ILE A 75 1.13 0.78 1.62
CA ILE A 75 1.54 -0.61 1.35
C ILE A 75 1.99 -0.77 -0.10
N ILE A 76 1.22 -0.27 -1.06
CA ILE A 76 1.60 -0.29 -2.48
C ILE A 76 2.97 0.36 -2.67
N THR A 77 3.20 1.54 -2.10
CA THR A 77 4.48 2.24 -2.18
C THR A 77 5.62 1.39 -1.62
N VAL A 78 5.45 0.79 -0.44
CA VAL A 78 6.47 -0.08 0.18
C VAL A 78 6.85 -1.25 -0.73
N PHE A 79 5.88 -1.89 -1.39
CA PHE A 79 6.15 -3.00 -2.30
C PHE A 79 6.69 -2.58 -3.67
N LEU A 80 6.38 -1.36 -4.14
CA LEU A 80 6.91 -0.84 -5.40
C LEU A 80 8.34 -0.30 -5.23
N GLU A 81 8.67 0.26 -4.07
CA GLU A 81 10.00 0.82 -3.78
C GLU A 81 11.01 -0.22 -3.29
N SER A 82 10.58 -1.43 -2.91
CA SER A 82 11.52 -2.51 -2.61
C SER A 82 12.20 -2.99 -3.90
N GLU A 83 13.32 -2.37 -4.27
CA GLU A 83 14.08 -2.63 -5.51
C GLU A 83 14.65 -4.05 -5.64
N THR A 84 14.56 -4.86 -4.59
CA THR A 84 15.07 -6.25 -4.58
C THR A 84 14.00 -7.16 -4.00
N GLY A 85 13.79 -8.31 -4.65
CA GLY A 85 12.73 -9.25 -4.34
C GLY A 85 12.51 -9.48 -2.85
N CYS A 86 11.48 -8.82 -2.33
CA CYS A 86 10.56 -9.31 -1.32
C CYS A 86 11.10 -9.77 0.05
N ASP A 87 12.13 -9.13 0.60
CA ASP A 87 12.47 -9.30 2.02
C ASP A 87 12.03 -8.08 2.84
N LEU A 88 10.71 -7.90 2.98
CA LEU A 88 10.18 -6.97 3.96
C LEU A 88 10.53 -7.46 5.38
N PRO A 89 10.84 -6.55 6.32
CA PRO A 89 11.02 -6.94 7.72
C PRO A 89 9.82 -7.74 8.23
N LEU A 90 10.07 -8.81 9.00
CA LEU A 90 9.01 -9.67 9.53
C LEU A 90 7.94 -8.87 10.28
N SER A 91 8.35 -7.83 11.03
CA SER A 91 7.44 -6.91 11.71
C SER A 91 6.50 -6.17 10.74
N THR A 92 7.00 -5.74 9.59
CA THR A 92 6.18 -5.12 8.53
C THR A 92 5.21 -6.14 7.92
N MET A 93 5.64 -7.38 7.70
CA MET A 93 4.77 -8.45 7.20
C MET A 93 3.67 -8.82 8.21
N ASP A 94 3.99 -8.88 9.50
CA ASP A 94 3.00 -9.10 10.56
C ASP A 94 1.98 -7.95 10.62
N ASN A 95 2.42 -6.70 10.47
CA ASN A 95 1.55 -5.53 10.43
C ASN A 95 0.63 -5.54 9.20
N ILE A 96 1.12 -5.98 8.03
CA ILE A 96 0.32 -6.21 6.82
C ILE A 96 -0.73 -7.31 7.09
N GLY A 97 -0.35 -8.39 7.75
CA GLY A 97 -1.27 -9.47 8.15
C GLY A 97 -2.39 -9.00 9.07
N GLN A 98 -2.08 -8.18 10.07
CA GLN A 98 -3.08 -7.57 10.97
C GLN A 98 -4.02 -6.62 10.23
N LEU A 99 -3.52 -5.88 9.24
CA LEU A 99 -4.36 -5.04 8.39
C LEU A 99 -5.38 -5.88 7.60
N ALA A 100 -5.02 -7.06 7.11
CA ALA A 100 -5.96 -7.93 6.40
C ALA A 100 -7.19 -8.27 7.26
N GLY A 101 -6.99 -8.57 8.55
CA GLY A 101 -8.09 -8.78 9.51
C GLY A 101 -8.91 -7.50 9.75
N THR A 102 -8.25 -6.35 9.82
CA THR A 102 -8.93 -5.05 9.95
C THR A 102 -9.80 -4.74 8.72
N LEU A 103 -9.29 -4.98 7.51
CA LEU A 103 -10.04 -4.81 6.26
C LEU A 103 -11.28 -5.70 6.22
N HIS A 104 -11.21 -6.90 6.78
CA HIS A 104 -12.37 -7.79 6.89
C HIS A 104 -13.47 -7.20 7.80
N ASN A 105 -13.10 -6.66 8.96
CA ASN A 105 -14.05 -5.97 9.85
C ASN A 105 -14.70 -4.76 9.16
N ILE A 106 -13.93 -4.02 8.37
CA ILE A 106 -14.41 -2.86 7.60
C ILE A 106 -15.38 -3.31 6.51
N HIS A 107 -15.03 -4.39 5.81
CA HIS A 107 -15.90 -5.02 4.83
C HIS A 107 -17.27 -5.37 5.43
N ASP A 108 -17.29 -6.01 6.60
CA ASP A 108 -18.52 -6.43 7.27
C ASP A 108 -19.33 -5.24 7.78
N TYR A 109 -18.66 -4.21 8.30
CA TYR A 109 -19.30 -2.94 8.64
C TYR A 109 -20.00 -2.32 7.43
N ILE A 110 -19.29 -2.15 6.30
CA ILE A 110 -19.81 -1.55 5.06
C ILE A 110 -20.97 -2.38 4.52
N LYS A 111 -20.85 -3.71 4.50
CA LYS A 111 -21.93 -4.63 4.13
C LYS A 111 -23.17 -4.37 4.98
N GLY A 112 -22.99 -4.18 6.28
CA GLY A 112 -24.04 -3.79 7.22
C GLY A 112 -24.77 -2.49 6.87
N GLN A 113 -24.09 -1.52 6.27
CA GLN A 113 -24.66 -0.21 5.87
C GLN A 113 -25.44 -0.24 4.55
N ARG A 114 -25.41 -1.35 3.81
CA ARG A 114 -26.17 -1.53 2.55
C ARG A 114 -27.62 -1.95 2.77
N GLU A 115 -27.91 -2.64 3.88
CA GLU A 115 -29.21 -3.27 4.12
C GLU A 115 -30.22 -2.31 4.79
N GLY A 116 -31.36 -2.13 4.12
CA GLY A 116 -32.48 -1.27 4.55
C GLY A 116 -33.51 -1.97 5.42
N HIS A 117 -33.18 -3.02 6.17
CA HIS A 117 -34.19 -3.77 6.92
C HIS A 117 -34.47 -3.17 8.31
N HIS A 118 -35.73 -2.88 8.58
CA HIS A 118 -36.23 -2.17 9.76
C HIS A 118 -36.44 -3.02 11.02
N ILE A 119 -36.24 -4.35 10.97
CA ILE A 119 -36.78 -5.27 12.00
C ILE A 119 -35.71 -6.00 12.87
N LYS A 120 -34.40 -5.92 12.55
CA LYS A 120 -33.32 -6.56 13.36
C LYS A 120 -32.45 -5.56 14.14
N ASN A 121 -33.05 -4.56 14.79
CA ASN A 121 -32.40 -3.26 14.99
C ASN A 121 -31.63 -2.98 16.29
N LEU A 122 -31.47 -3.91 17.25
CA LEU A 122 -30.65 -3.63 18.45
C LEU A 122 -29.35 -4.46 18.50
N PHE A 123 -29.43 -5.78 18.38
CA PHE A 123 -28.24 -6.64 18.35
C PHE A 123 -27.31 -6.31 17.18
N ARG A 124 -27.89 -5.98 16.02
CA ARG A 124 -27.13 -5.57 14.84
C ARG A 124 -26.47 -4.20 15.00
N GLN A 125 -27.07 -3.28 15.75
CA GLN A 125 -26.44 -1.98 16.01
C GLN A 125 -25.23 -2.13 16.94
N SER A 126 -25.34 -2.94 18.00
CA SER A 126 -24.21 -3.26 18.88
C SER A 126 -23.06 -3.92 18.12
N GLU A 127 -23.37 -4.87 17.24
CA GLU A 127 -22.39 -5.52 16.37
C GLU A 127 -21.71 -4.51 15.42
N LEU A 128 -22.49 -3.65 14.75
CA LEU A 128 -21.93 -2.64 13.85
C LEU A 128 -21.08 -1.59 14.59
N SER A 129 -21.47 -1.18 15.80
CA SER A 129 -20.67 -0.30 16.65
C SER A 129 -19.36 -0.96 17.07
N MET A 130 -19.39 -2.26 17.39
CA MET A 130 -18.18 -3.03 17.70
C MET A 130 -17.28 -3.16 16.48
N LEU A 131 -17.83 -3.48 15.31
CA LEU A 131 -17.08 -3.52 14.05
C LEU A 131 -16.44 -2.18 13.71
N LEU A 132 -17.17 -1.07 13.85
CA LEU A 132 -16.63 0.28 13.63
C LEU A 132 -15.49 0.60 14.61
N LYS A 133 -15.68 0.29 15.90
CA LYS A 133 -14.66 0.49 16.93
C LYS A 133 -13.39 -0.33 16.64
N ASN A 134 -13.56 -1.61 16.34
CA ASN A 134 -12.45 -2.52 16.02
C ASN A 134 -11.74 -2.09 14.74
N SER A 135 -12.50 -1.64 13.73
CA SER A 135 -11.94 -1.11 12.49
C SER A 135 -11.10 0.14 12.73
N ARG A 136 -11.61 1.12 13.48
CA ARG A 136 -10.86 2.33 13.82
C ARG A 136 -9.59 2.02 14.62
N SER A 137 -9.70 1.14 15.62
CA SER A 137 -8.55 0.72 16.41
C SER A 137 -7.50 -0.01 15.57
N GLY A 138 -7.93 -0.91 14.67
CA GLY A 138 -7.05 -1.65 13.79
C GLY A 138 -6.35 -0.75 12.77
N LEU A 139 -7.08 0.21 12.17
CA LEU A 139 -6.50 1.19 11.25
C LEU A 139 -5.50 2.10 11.97
N GLN A 140 -5.80 2.53 13.20
CA GLN A 140 -4.87 3.33 13.99
C GLN A 140 -3.61 2.54 14.34
N ALA A 141 -3.74 1.28 14.75
CA ALA A 141 -2.60 0.40 15.01
C ALA A 141 -1.74 0.20 13.76
N ALA A 142 -2.38 -0.09 12.61
CA ALA A 142 -1.69 -0.21 11.32
C ALA A 142 -0.98 1.10 10.95
N TYR A 143 -1.63 2.25 11.13
CA TYR A 143 -1.02 3.55 10.85
C TYR A 143 0.22 3.82 11.70
N HIS A 144 0.16 3.55 13.02
CA HIS A 144 1.33 3.67 13.88
C HIS A 144 2.46 2.74 13.46
N ALA A 145 2.14 1.48 13.16
CA ALA A 145 3.08 0.48 12.68
C ALA A 145 3.76 0.90 11.37
N PHE A 146 2.99 1.32 10.37
CA PHE A 146 3.54 1.77 9.09
C PHE A 146 4.24 3.12 9.20
N HIS A 147 3.84 4.04 10.08
CA HIS A 147 4.51 5.32 10.24
C HIS A 147 5.88 5.19 10.94
N MET A 148 5.94 4.37 11.99
CA MET A 148 7.21 4.04 12.67
C MET A 148 8.13 3.26 11.72
N ASN A 149 7.61 2.21 11.07
CA ASN A 149 8.42 1.38 10.17
C ASN A 149 8.80 2.08 8.86
N SER A 150 7.95 2.95 8.30
CA SER A 150 8.26 3.67 7.04
C SER A 150 9.32 4.74 7.25
N THR A 151 9.38 5.40 8.40
CA THR A 151 10.42 6.39 8.67
C THR A 151 11.77 5.69 8.79
N ASP A 152 11.84 4.56 9.49
CA ASP A 152 13.06 3.76 9.60
C ASP A 152 13.44 3.09 8.28
N PHE A 153 12.47 2.59 7.51
CA PHE A 153 12.68 1.96 6.21
C PHE A 153 13.12 2.96 5.13
N VAL A 154 12.45 4.11 5.03
CA VAL A 154 12.81 5.19 4.08
C VAL A 154 14.18 5.78 4.44
N ASN A 155 14.48 5.97 5.73
CA ASN A 155 15.81 6.41 6.17
C ASN A 155 16.88 5.36 5.82
N GLY A 156 16.60 4.07 6.03
CA GLY A 156 17.49 2.96 5.66
C GLY A 156 17.73 2.86 4.15
N MET A 157 16.69 2.96 3.34
CA MET A 157 16.76 2.98 1.87
C MET A 157 17.53 4.20 1.35
N THR A 158 17.27 5.38 1.91
CA THR A 158 17.98 6.62 1.53
C THR A 158 19.47 6.53 1.87
N GLN A 159 19.81 5.88 2.98
CA GLN A 159 21.20 5.61 3.34
C GLN A 159 21.83 4.58 2.38
N MET A 160 21.13 3.50 2.08
CA MET A 160 21.60 2.47 1.16
C MET A 160 21.82 3.01 -0.27
N ARG A 161 20.94 3.88 -0.75
CA ARG A 161 21.09 4.56 -2.05
C ARG A 161 22.36 5.42 -2.07
N ARG A 162 22.61 6.17 -1.00
CA ARG A 162 23.85 6.95 -0.85
C ARG A 162 25.08 6.06 -0.85
N ASP A 163 25.05 4.95 -0.12
CA ASP A 163 26.18 4.00 -0.06
C ASP A 163 26.43 3.33 -1.43
N VAL A 164 25.37 3.04 -2.20
CA VAL A 164 25.47 2.48 -3.55
C VAL A 164 26.01 3.50 -4.55
N GLU A 165 25.53 4.75 -4.52
CA GLU A 165 26.06 5.83 -5.35
C GLU A 165 27.52 6.12 -5.04
N GLU A 166 27.89 6.13 -3.76
CA GLU A 166 29.28 6.33 -3.33
C GLU A 166 30.19 5.20 -3.84
N ARG A 167 29.77 3.94 -3.72
CA ARG A 167 30.51 2.80 -4.28
C ARG A 167 30.57 2.84 -5.80
N HIS A 168 29.50 3.25 -6.47
CA HIS A 168 29.50 3.39 -7.93
C HIS A 168 30.52 4.46 -8.37
N GLN A 169 30.57 5.59 -7.67
CA GLN A 169 31.55 6.64 -7.89
C GLN A 169 33.00 6.14 -7.66
N GLN A 170 33.21 5.31 -6.63
CA GLN A 170 34.50 4.68 -6.35
C GLN A 170 34.93 3.70 -7.45
N VAL A 171 33.99 2.93 -8.02
CA VAL A 171 34.27 2.04 -9.15
C VAL A 171 34.60 2.84 -10.41
N LEU A 172 33.85 3.90 -10.69
CA LEU A 172 34.11 4.76 -11.86
C LEU A 172 35.46 5.48 -11.76
N SER A 173 35.84 5.96 -10.57
CA SER A 173 37.17 6.56 -10.34
C SER A 173 38.29 5.54 -10.47
N PHE A 174 38.13 4.32 -9.97
CA PHE A 174 39.10 3.24 -10.16
C PHE A 174 39.28 2.86 -11.64
N ILE A 175 38.19 2.81 -12.42
CA ILE A 175 38.25 2.57 -13.87
C ILE A 175 38.96 3.73 -14.59
N ALA A 176 38.71 4.97 -14.16
CA ALA A 176 39.39 6.16 -14.71
C ALA A 176 40.90 6.14 -14.41
N GLU A 177 41.30 5.81 -13.18
CA GLU A 177 42.72 5.67 -12.81
C GLU A 177 43.42 4.55 -13.59
N LEU A 178 42.77 3.39 -13.76
CA LEU A 178 43.31 2.30 -14.58
C LEU A 178 43.44 2.66 -16.06
N SER A 179 42.58 3.55 -16.57
CA SER A 179 42.66 4.02 -17.96
C SER A 179 43.71 5.12 -18.14
N GLU A 180 43.98 5.94 -17.13
CA GLU A 180 45.09 6.90 -17.14
C GLU A 180 46.47 6.23 -17.00
N ASP A 181 46.60 5.19 -16.17
CA ASP A 181 47.84 4.41 -16.04
C ASP A 181 48.14 3.55 -17.28
N SER A 182 47.14 3.29 -18.13
CA SER A 182 47.32 2.59 -19.40
C SER A 182 47.87 3.46 -20.54
N ASN A 183 48.15 4.75 -20.28
CA ASN A 183 48.69 5.68 -21.28
C ASN A 183 50.23 5.66 -21.41
N TYR A 184 50.90 4.69 -20.79
CA TYR A 184 52.27 4.29 -21.17
C TYR A 184 52.24 2.94 -21.88
N GLY A 185 51.80 2.99 -23.15
CA GLY A 185 52.09 2.00 -24.16
C GLY A 185 51.23 0.74 -24.09
N TYR A 186 50.17 0.68 -24.89
CA TYR A 186 50.12 -0.22 -26.03
C TYR A 186 48.96 0.21 -26.94
N ALA A 187 49.30 0.46 -28.20
CA ALA A 187 48.35 0.74 -29.26
C ALA A 187 47.43 -0.48 -29.50
N SER A 188 46.23 -0.17 -30.00
CA SER A 188 45.34 -1.06 -30.77
C SER A 188 44.59 -2.14 -29.99
N SER A 189 43.32 -1.90 -29.68
CA SER A 189 42.16 -2.46 -30.44
C SER A 189 40.88 -2.50 -29.59
N VAL A 190 40.03 -1.46 -29.71
CA VAL A 190 38.60 -1.57 -29.36
C VAL A 190 37.78 -0.85 -30.43
N SER A 191 37.72 -1.47 -31.61
CA SER A 191 36.70 -1.18 -32.62
C SER A 191 36.02 -2.50 -32.97
N SER A 192 35.19 -3.02 -32.05
CA SER A 192 34.14 -4.02 -32.31
C SER A 192 33.48 -4.41 -30.98
N LEU A 193 32.38 -3.75 -30.62
CA LEU A 193 31.24 -4.35 -29.89
C LEU A 193 30.10 -3.32 -29.69
N PHE A 194 29.83 -2.54 -30.74
CA PHE A 194 28.48 -2.05 -30.99
C PHE A 194 28.00 -2.79 -32.22
N TYR A 195 27.16 -3.81 -32.02
CA TYR A 195 26.04 -4.25 -32.87
C TYR A 195 25.65 -5.68 -32.48
N LEU A 196 24.68 -5.77 -31.56
CA LEU A 196 23.53 -6.70 -31.45
C LEU A 196 23.20 -7.00 -29.98
#